data_AF-A0A1X0IRS1-F1
#
_entry.id   AF-A0A1X0IRS1-F1
#
_cell.length_a   1.000
_cell.length_b   1.000
_cell.length_c   1.000
_cell.angle_alpha   90.00
_cell.angle_beta   90.00
_cell.angle_gamma   90.00
#
_symmetry.space_group_name_H-M   'P 1'
#
loop_
_entity.id
_entity.type
_entity.pdbx_description
1 polymer ?
#
loop_
_entity_poly.entity_id
_entity_poly.type
_entity_poly.pdbx_seq_one_letter_code
_entity_poly.pdbx_strand_id
1 'polypeptide(L)'
;MTTIVPAPSVRVFNADYSFLDTVRWQDAVGMLLRDVAYALEAHVPPRIVRSPNAEVEVPKSLLLTRYAPVPYRRDPEFASRAEILRRDNYLCQYIGCGAKATTIDHVFPRSRGGAPSTWTNQVGACEPCNGRKADRTPEEAGMKLIREPFRPAHI
;
A
#
# COMPACT_ATOMS: atom_id res chain seq x y z
N MET A 1 -29.00 -23.73 -23.49
CA MET A 1 -28.55 -22.42 -22.96
C MET A 1 -27.62 -22.69 -21.81
N THR A 2 -26.30 -22.62 -22.03
CA THR A 2 -25.29 -22.85 -20.99
C THR A 2 -25.05 -21.53 -20.26
N THR A 3 -25.63 -21.38 -19.07
CA THR A 3 -25.39 -20.21 -18.22
C THR A 3 -23.93 -20.24 -17.78
N ILE A 4 -23.10 -19.35 -18.34
CA ILE A 4 -21.70 -19.18 -17.93
C ILE A 4 -21.74 -18.45 -16.58
N VAL A 5 -21.74 -19.21 -15.49
CA VAL A 5 -21.41 -18.63 -14.18
C VAL A 5 -19.90 -18.37 -14.22
N PRO A 6 -19.42 -17.11 -14.15
CA PRO A 6 -17.99 -16.86 -14.12
C PRO A 6 -17.42 -17.58 -12.88
N ALA A 7 -16.45 -18.46 -13.09
CA ALA A 7 -15.82 -19.14 -11.97
C ALA A 7 -15.14 -18.11 -11.05
N PRO A 8 -15.21 -18.30 -9.72
CA PRO A 8 -14.71 -17.34 -8.75
C PRO A 8 -13.21 -17.14 -8.93
N SER A 9 -12.72 -16.00 -8.46
CA SER A 9 -11.29 -15.76 -8.36
C SER A 9 -10.64 -16.76 -7.40
N VAL A 10 -9.36 -17.07 -7.65
CA VAL A 10 -8.58 -18.08 -6.94
C VAL A 10 -7.54 -17.38 -6.08
N ARG A 11 -7.46 -17.75 -4.80
CA ARG A 11 -6.44 -17.19 -3.90
C ARG A 11 -5.09 -17.86 -4.17
N VAL A 12 -4.03 -17.07 -4.22
CA VAL A 12 -2.65 -17.56 -4.34
C VAL A 12 -1.95 -17.30 -3.03
N PHE A 13 -1.33 -18.34 -2.50
CA PHE A 13 -0.45 -18.30 -1.35
C PHE A 13 0.98 -18.52 -1.78
N ASN A 14 1.89 -17.85 -1.09
CA ASN A 14 3.31 -18.03 -1.26
C ASN A 14 3.78 -19.37 -0.66
N ALA A 15 5.02 -19.80 -0.93
CA ALA A 15 5.52 -21.10 -0.45
C ALA A 15 5.60 -21.23 1.09
N ASP A 16 5.52 -20.12 1.82
CA ASP A 16 5.43 -20.06 3.28
C ASP A 16 3.98 -19.98 3.79
N TYR A 17 2.99 -20.22 2.92
CA TYR A 17 1.55 -20.11 3.18
C TYR A 17 1.05 -18.68 3.48
N SER A 18 1.88 -17.65 3.32
CA SER A 18 1.39 -16.26 3.37
C SER A 18 0.50 -15.97 2.17
N PHE A 19 -0.55 -15.18 2.38
CA PHE A 19 -1.42 -14.76 1.27
C PHE A 19 -0.65 -13.83 0.33
N LEU A 20 -0.65 -14.15 -0.96
CA LEU A 20 0.10 -13.42 -1.98
C LEU A 20 -0.81 -12.50 -2.78
N ASP A 21 -1.82 -13.05 -3.44
CA ASP A 21 -2.73 -12.31 -4.30
C ASP A 21 -4.01 -13.13 -4.60
N THR A 22 -4.92 -12.56 -5.38
CA THR A 22 -6.09 -13.21 -5.95
C THR A 22 -6.06 -13.10 -7.47
N VAL A 23 -6.07 -14.24 -8.17
CA VAL A 23 -5.97 -14.32 -9.63
C VAL A 23 -7.30 -14.79 -10.24
N ARG A 24 -7.45 -14.62 -11.56
CA ARG A 24 -8.59 -15.21 -12.27
C ARG A 24 -8.39 -16.72 -12.37
N TRP A 25 -9.49 -17.47 -12.45
CA TRP A 25 -9.42 -18.94 -12.54
C TRP A 25 -8.64 -19.43 -13.77
N GLN A 26 -8.66 -18.71 -14.89
CA GLN A 26 -7.88 -19.06 -16.09
C GLN A 26 -6.37 -18.99 -15.80
N ASP A 27 -5.94 -17.94 -15.10
CA ASP A 27 -4.54 -17.76 -14.72
C ASP A 27 -4.12 -18.85 -13.73
N ALA A 28 -4.98 -19.20 -12.78
CA ALA A 28 -4.77 -20.29 -11.83
C ALA A 28 -4.62 -21.66 -12.52
N VAL A 29 -5.50 -21.99 -13.47
CA VAL A 29 -5.36 -23.20 -14.30
C VAL A 29 -4.04 -23.17 -15.07
N GLY A 30 -3.68 -22.03 -15.65
CA GLY A 30 -2.39 -21.85 -16.31
C GLY A 30 -1.20 -22.04 -15.36
N MET A 31 -1.32 -21.69 -14.08
CA MET A 31 -0.27 -21.92 -13.07
C MET A 31 -0.13 -23.40 -12.72
N LEU A 32 -1.23 -24.14 -12.60
CA LEU A 32 -1.21 -25.59 -12.40
C LEU A 32 -0.53 -26.29 -13.59
N LEU A 33 -0.95 -25.95 -14.82
CA LEU A 33 -0.41 -26.57 -16.05
C LEU A 33 1.06 -26.27 -16.31
N ARG A 34 1.63 -25.23 -15.68
CA ARG A 34 3.05 -24.87 -15.77
C ARG A 34 3.87 -25.39 -14.58
N ASP A 35 3.25 -26.12 -13.66
CA ASP A 35 3.88 -26.62 -12.43
C ASP A 35 4.53 -25.52 -11.56
N VAL A 36 3.97 -24.31 -11.59
CA VAL A 36 4.43 -23.18 -10.76
C VAL A 36 3.64 -23.02 -9.45
N ALA A 37 2.56 -23.78 -9.29
CA ALA A 37 1.78 -23.86 -8.07
C ALA A 37 1.06 -25.22 -7.93
N TYR A 38 0.69 -25.57 -6.70
CA TYR A 38 -0.17 -26.72 -6.39
C TYR A 38 -1.54 -26.26 -5.88
N ALA A 39 -2.58 -27.05 -6.12
CA ALA A 39 -3.90 -26.82 -5.53
C ALA A 39 -3.84 -27.07 -4.02
N LEU A 40 -4.13 -26.02 -3.24
CA LEU A 40 -4.17 -26.09 -1.78
C LEU A 40 -5.56 -26.46 -1.28
N GLU A 41 -6.60 -25.87 -1.87
CA GLU A 41 -8.00 -26.21 -1.60
C GLU A 41 -8.76 -26.42 -2.91
N ALA A 42 -9.62 -27.43 -2.94
CA ALA A 42 -10.57 -27.70 -4.01
C ALA A 42 -11.96 -27.10 -3.71
N HIS A 43 -12.81 -27.02 -4.73
CA HIS A 43 -14.21 -26.65 -4.52
C HIS A 43 -15.04 -27.88 -4.11
N VAL A 44 -16.08 -27.65 -3.31
CA VAL A 44 -17.10 -28.66 -3.00
C VAL A 44 -18.46 -28.08 -3.36
N PRO A 45 -19.16 -28.57 -4.40
CA PRO A 45 -18.72 -29.64 -5.33
C PRO A 45 -17.57 -29.22 -6.26
N PRO A 46 -16.83 -30.19 -6.87
CA PRO A 46 -15.73 -29.91 -7.79
C PRO A 46 -16.17 -29.04 -8.97
N ARG A 47 -15.27 -28.15 -9.41
CA ARG A 47 -15.49 -27.29 -10.58
C ARG A 47 -14.51 -27.67 -11.68
N ILE A 48 -14.99 -28.34 -12.72
CA ILE A 48 -14.14 -28.89 -13.78
C ILE A 48 -14.25 -28.04 -15.04
N VAL A 49 -13.11 -27.65 -15.59
CA VAL A 49 -12.98 -27.05 -16.92
C VAL A 49 -12.52 -28.12 -17.89
N ARG A 50 -13.14 -28.18 -19.06
CA ARG A 50 -12.88 -29.21 -20.08
C ARG A 50 -12.38 -28.58 -21.37
N SER A 51 -11.43 -29.25 -21.98
CA SER A 51 -11.02 -29.11 -23.37
C SER A 51 -11.20 -30.45 -24.08
N PRO A 52 -11.12 -30.52 -25.42
CA PRO A 52 -11.27 -31.79 -26.14
C PRO A 52 -10.36 -32.91 -25.64
N ASN A 53 -9.18 -32.58 -25.10
CA ASN A 53 -8.16 -33.56 -24.70
C ASN A 53 -7.75 -33.47 -23.22
N ALA A 54 -8.40 -32.65 -22.40
CA ALA A 54 -8.02 -32.48 -20.99
C ALA A 54 -9.19 -32.00 -20.13
N GLU A 55 -9.24 -32.51 -18.89
CA GLU A 55 -10.10 -32.00 -17.84
C GLU A 55 -9.22 -31.48 -16.69
N VAL A 56 -9.47 -30.26 -16.24
CA VAL A 56 -8.73 -29.63 -15.14
C VAL A 56 -9.71 -29.12 -14.11
N GLU A 57 -9.55 -29.51 -12.86
CA GLU A 57 -10.30 -28.94 -11.76
C GLU A 57 -9.77 -27.53 -11.43
N VAL A 58 -10.68 -26.56 -11.37
CA VAL A 58 -10.37 -25.21 -10.90
C VAL A 58 -10.15 -25.27 -9.40
N PRO A 59 -8.98 -24.88 -8.89
CA PRO A 59 -8.73 -24.85 -7.46
C PRO A 59 -9.43 -23.64 -6.82
N LYS A 60 -9.82 -23.78 -5.56
CA LYS A 60 -10.27 -22.66 -4.72
C LYS A 60 -9.08 -21.81 -4.26
N SER A 61 -7.93 -22.45 -4.01
CA SER A 61 -6.68 -21.76 -3.72
C SER A 61 -5.45 -22.53 -4.19
N LEU A 62 -4.37 -21.80 -4.44
CA LEU A 62 -3.08 -22.28 -4.91
C LEU A 62 -1.97 -21.97 -3.91
N LEU A 63 -0.97 -22.84 -3.83
CA LEU A 63 0.30 -22.62 -3.13
C LEU A 63 1.44 -22.60 -4.15
N LEU A 64 2.24 -21.54 -4.19
CA LEU A 64 3.40 -21.48 -5.07
C LEU A 64 4.44 -22.56 -4.72
N THR A 65 5.06 -23.14 -5.75
CA THR A 65 6.11 -24.15 -5.55
C THR A 65 7.42 -23.56 -5.03
N ARG A 66 7.62 -22.25 -5.21
CA ARG A 66 8.79 -21.50 -4.74
C ARG A 66 8.36 -20.20 -4.10
N TYR A 67 9.14 -19.74 -3.14
CA TYR A 67 8.91 -18.45 -2.50
C TYR A 67 9.03 -17.31 -3.52
N ALA A 68 7.95 -16.57 -3.71
CA ALA A 68 7.92 -15.33 -4.47
C ALA A 68 8.19 -14.17 -3.52
N PRO A 69 9.36 -13.51 -3.57
CA PRO A 69 9.57 -12.31 -2.78
C PRO A 69 8.61 -11.22 -3.27
N VAL A 70 7.67 -10.82 -2.41
CA VAL A 70 6.82 -9.66 -2.67
C VAL A 70 7.64 -8.43 -2.29
N PRO A 71 8.10 -7.62 -3.25
CA PRO A 71 8.73 -6.36 -2.88
C PRO A 71 7.72 -5.55 -2.08
N TYR A 72 8.14 -5.02 -0.94
CA TYR A 72 7.33 -4.14 -0.12
C TYR A 72 6.82 -2.98 -0.99
N ARG A 73 5.54 -3.05 -1.40
CA ARG A 73 4.86 -1.96 -2.08
C ARG A 73 4.47 -0.96 -1.01
N ARG A 74 5.41 -0.07 -0.73
CA ARG A 74 5.22 1.09 0.14
C ARG A 74 3.94 1.81 -0.28
N ASP A 75 3.05 2.06 0.69
CA ASP A 75 1.86 2.86 0.45
C ASP A 75 2.28 4.14 -0.30
N PRO A 76 1.73 4.40 -1.50
CA PRO A 76 2.05 5.57 -2.28
C PRO A 76 1.91 6.89 -1.48
N GLU A 77 1.01 6.93 -0.49
CA GLU A 77 0.80 8.09 0.37
C GLU A 77 1.81 8.19 1.52
N PHE A 78 2.53 7.11 1.84
CA PHE A 78 3.52 7.12 2.91
C PHE A 78 4.77 7.91 2.50
N ALA A 79 5.21 8.76 3.42
CA ALA A 79 6.37 9.63 3.28
C ALA A 79 7.31 9.43 4.47
N SER A 80 8.60 9.34 4.18
CA SER A 80 9.64 9.20 5.19
C SER A 80 10.11 10.58 5.60
N ARG A 81 10.74 10.67 6.77
CA ARG A 81 11.36 11.93 7.22
C ARG A 81 12.34 12.50 6.20
N ALA A 82 13.18 11.66 5.60
CA ALA A 82 14.16 12.11 4.61
C ALA A 82 13.48 12.68 3.35
N GLU A 83 12.38 12.07 2.93
CA GLU A 83 11.59 12.52 1.78
C GLU A 83 10.86 13.84 2.04
N ILE A 84 10.22 13.99 3.20
CA ILE A 84 9.55 15.25 3.57
C ILE A 84 10.58 16.38 3.66
N LEU A 85 11.73 16.15 4.32
CA LEU A 85 12.78 17.16 4.40
C LEU A 85 13.32 17.55 3.02
N ARG A 86 13.49 16.58 2.11
CA ARG A 86 13.92 16.86 0.74
C ARG A 86 12.86 17.67 -0.03
N ARG A 87 11.58 17.28 0.06
CA ARG A 87 10.46 18.02 -0.56
C ARG A 87 10.43 19.48 -0.11
N ASP A 88 10.69 19.70 1.18
CA ASP A 88 10.61 21.00 1.83
C ASP A 88 11.94 21.77 1.79
N ASN A 89 12.90 21.33 0.96
CA ASN A 89 14.24 21.92 0.80
C ASN A 89 14.98 22.10 2.13
N TYR A 90 14.74 21.23 3.11
CA TYR A 90 15.29 21.29 4.46
C TYR A 90 14.97 22.61 5.20
N LEU A 91 13.89 23.30 4.82
CA LEU A 91 13.45 24.56 5.43
C LEU A 91 12.20 24.35 6.28
N CYS A 92 12.10 25.08 7.39
CA CYS A 92 10.89 25.15 8.20
C CYS A 92 9.76 25.74 7.36
N GLN A 93 8.65 24.99 7.25
CA GLN A 93 7.52 25.37 6.42
C GLN A 93 6.59 26.39 7.07
N TYR A 94 6.88 26.86 8.29
CA TYR A 94 6.09 27.91 8.93
C TYR A 94 6.54 29.31 8.50
N ILE A 95 5.57 30.13 8.06
CA ILE A 95 5.82 31.49 7.57
C ILE A 95 6.53 32.33 8.64
N GLY A 96 7.52 33.10 8.20
CA GLY A 96 8.29 34.02 9.03
C GLY A 96 9.41 33.37 9.86
N CYS A 97 9.58 32.05 9.80
CA CYS A 97 10.66 31.37 10.55
C CYS A 97 12.01 31.42 9.81
N GLY A 98 12.06 30.98 8.55
CA GLY A 98 13.29 30.95 7.73
C GLY A 98 14.40 29.99 8.21
N ALA A 99 14.21 29.27 9.31
CA ALA A 99 15.19 28.33 9.86
C ALA A 99 15.21 27.00 9.09
N LYS A 100 16.27 26.21 9.31
CA LYS A 100 16.33 24.82 8.82
C LYS A 100 15.29 23.95 9.53
N ALA A 101 14.68 23.04 8.78
CA ALA A 101 13.83 22.00 9.34
C ALA A 101 14.69 20.93 10.03
N THR A 102 14.53 20.80 11.34
CA THR A 102 15.21 19.79 12.17
C THR A 102 14.27 18.68 12.64
N THR A 103 12.96 18.83 12.42
CA THR A 103 11.93 17.85 12.75
C THR A 103 10.90 17.74 11.63
N ILE A 104 10.01 16.77 11.75
CA ILE A 104 8.78 16.67 10.95
C ILE A 104 7.61 16.98 11.88
N ASP A 105 6.71 17.83 11.41
CA ASP A 105 5.47 18.16 12.09
C ASP A 105 4.27 17.61 11.31
N HIS A 106 3.24 17.20 12.05
CA HIS A 106 1.99 16.72 11.48
C HIS A 106 0.97 17.86 11.45
N VAL A 107 0.51 18.25 10.26
CA VAL A 107 -0.44 19.37 10.09
C VAL A 107 -1.70 19.14 10.93
N PHE A 108 -2.32 17.96 10.78
CA PHE A 108 -3.30 17.43 11.73
C PHE A 108 -2.60 16.50 12.74
N PRO A 109 -2.59 16.84 14.05
CA PRO A 109 -1.84 16.11 15.07
C PRO A 109 -2.23 14.63 15.19
N ARG A 110 -1.22 13.76 15.36
CA ARG A 110 -1.43 12.32 15.55
C ARG A 110 -2.28 12.00 16.78
N SER A 111 -2.12 12.77 17.87
CA SER A 111 -2.91 12.64 19.10
C SER A 111 -4.42 12.84 18.88
N ARG A 112 -4.80 13.47 17.75
CA ARG A 112 -6.19 13.77 17.38
C ARG A 112 -6.67 12.95 16.17
N GLY A 113 -5.94 11.91 15.80
CA GLY A 113 -6.30 11.03 14.68
C GLY A 113 -5.70 11.41 13.33
N GLY A 114 -4.69 12.29 13.30
CA GLY A 114 -3.95 12.60 12.08
C GLY A 114 -3.28 11.39 11.44
N ALA A 115 -3.39 11.33 10.11
CA ALA A 115 -2.80 10.27 9.31
C ALA A 115 -1.28 10.17 9.60
N PRO A 116 -0.77 8.98 9.93
CA PRO A 116 0.63 8.81 10.25
C PRO A 116 1.47 8.85 8.98
N SER A 117 2.52 9.66 8.97
CA SER A 117 3.58 9.56 7.96
C SER A 117 3.11 9.65 6.51
N THR A 118 2.18 10.58 6.21
CA THR A 118 1.72 10.82 4.84
C THR A 118 2.26 12.12 4.26
N TRP A 119 2.39 12.18 2.93
CA TRP A 119 2.80 13.38 2.20
C TRP A 119 1.94 14.60 2.51
N THR A 120 0.63 14.38 2.60
CA THR A 120 -0.40 15.42 2.74
C THR A 120 -0.66 15.82 4.18
N ASN A 121 -0.05 15.16 5.17
CA ASN A 121 -0.19 15.52 6.58
C ASN A 121 1.14 15.86 7.25
N GLN A 122 2.26 15.88 6.54
CA GLN A 122 3.58 16.16 7.11
C GLN A 122 4.29 17.32 6.43
N VAL A 123 5.01 18.11 7.23
CA VAL A 123 5.88 19.20 6.79
C VAL A 123 7.19 19.22 7.59
N GLY A 124 8.25 19.74 6.99
CA GLY A 124 9.48 20.08 7.66
C GLY A 124 9.27 21.26 8.61
N ALA A 125 9.71 21.13 9.86
CA ALA A 125 9.61 22.18 10.87
C ALA A 125 10.92 22.28 11.66
N CYS A 126 11.21 23.45 12.22
CA CYS A 126 12.21 23.58 13.27
C CYS A 126 11.58 23.23 14.63
N GLU A 127 12.41 22.86 15.60
CA GLU A 127 11.95 22.52 16.96
C GLU A 127 11.09 23.63 17.62
N PRO A 128 11.46 24.93 17.56
CA PRO A 128 10.63 25.99 18.14
C PRO A 128 9.23 26.11 17.52
N CYS A 129 9.12 26.06 16.19
CA CYS A 129 7.83 26.14 15.51
C CYS A 129 6.98 24.89 15.77
N ASN A 130 7.60 23.71 15.71
CA ASN A 130 6.94 22.45 16.00
C ASN A 130 6.40 22.43 17.45
N GLY A 131 7.22 22.85 18.41
CA GLY A 131 6.82 22.98 19.82
C GLY A 131 5.75 24.06 20.03
N ARG A 132 5.81 25.19 19.31
CA ARG A 132 4.77 26.22 19.36
C ARG A 132 3.43 25.68 18.87
N LYS A 133 3.39 24.91 17.78
CA LYS A 133 2.15 24.31 17.30
C LYS A 133 1.64 23.23 18.26
N ALA A 134 2.53 22.32 18.68
CA ALA A 134 2.21 21.19 19.54
C ALA A 134 1.06 20.32 18.97
N ASP A 135 0.04 20.06 19.78
CA ASP A 135 -1.14 19.23 19.48
C ASP A 135 -2.31 19.99 18.83
N ARG A 136 -2.01 21.16 18.26
CA ARG A 136 -2.95 22.00 17.51
C ARG A 136 -2.74 21.89 16.01
N THR A 137 -3.72 22.31 15.22
CA THR A 137 -3.52 22.59 13.78
C THR A 137 -2.76 23.92 13.60
N PRO A 138 -2.17 24.20 12.41
CA PRO A 138 -1.59 25.50 12.14
C PRO A 138 -2.55 26.66 12.43
N GLU A 139 -3.82 26.53 12.04
CA GLU A 139 -4.86 27.54 12.23
C GLU A 139 -5.11 27.81 13.72
N GLU A 140 -5.29 26.76 14.52
CA GLU A 140 -5.47 26.83 15.97
C GLU A 140 -4.24 27.42 16.69
N ALA A 141 -3.04 27.24 16.13
CA ALA A 141 -1.80 27.82 16.65
C ALA A 141 -1.53 29.25 16.17
N GLY A 142 -2.39 29.80 15.29
CA GLY A 142 -2.17 31.10 14.65
C GLY A 142 -0.94 31.10 13.73
N MET A 143 -0.62 29.94 13.16
CA MET A 143 0.54 29.70 12.31
C MET A 143 0.05 29.40 10.89
N LYS A 144 0.86 29.78 9.89
CA LYS A 144 0.56 29.52 8.49
C LYS A 144 1.72 28.80 7.84
N LEU A 145 1.41 27.87 6.95
CA LEU A 145 2.40 27.19 6.14
C LEU A 145 2.78 28.04 4.93
N ILE A 146 4.04 27.94 4.50
CA ILE A 146 4.54 28.55 3.25
C ILE A 146 3.82 27.93 2.05
N ARG A 147 3.54 26.62 2.13
CA ARG A 147 2.81 25.85 1.13
C ARG A 147 2.03 24.73 1.80
N GLU A 148 0.88 24.37 1.25
CA GLU A 148 0.15 23.17 1.67
C GLU A 148 0.96 21.89 1.40
N PRO A 149 0.93 20.91 2.32
CA PRO A 149 1.60 19.63 2.15
C PRO A 149 1.02 18.86 0.96
N PHE A 150 1.90 18.39 0.08
CA PHE A 150 1.52 17.68 -1.14
C PHE A 150 2.42 16.48 -1.37
N ARG A 151 1.91 15.55 -2.18
CA ARG A 151 2.67 14.44 -2.71
C ARG A 151 3.36 14.84 -4.03
N PRO A 152 4.69 14.70 -4.15
CA PRO A 152 5.39 14.95 -5.41
C PRO A 152 4.94 13.99 -6.51
N ALA A 153 4.83 14.48 -7.75
CA ALA A 153 4.49 13.65 -8.92
C ALA A 153 5.61 12.66 -9.28
N HIS A 154 6.87 13.00 -8.97
CA HIS A 154 8.06 12.18 -9.15
C HIS A 154 8.96 12.33 -7.93
N ILE A 155 9.51 11.21 -7.44
CA ILE A 155 10.51 11.15 -6.36
C ILE A 155 11.76 10.49 -6.92
#